data_AF-A0A537V8G8-F1
#
_entry.id   AF-A0A537V8G8-F1
#
_cell.length_a   1.000
_cell.length_b   1.000
_cell.length_c   1.000
_cell.angle_alpha   90.00
_cell.angle_beta   90.00
_cell.angle_gamma   90.00
#
_symmetry.space_group_name_H-M   'P 1'
#
loop_
_entity.id
_entity.type
_entity.pdbx_description
1 polymer ?
#
loop_
_entity_poly.entity_id
_entity_poly.type
_entity_poly.pdbx_seq_one_letter_code
_entity_poly.pdbx_strand_id
1 'polypeptide(L)'
;MLNIGTPELLVILIVALLVVGPQRLPELSRQLGRGLREFRKIQDDVKDMVKVDLDTPDAPPPSAPAGSPMAPGVHRTRRPATADEAGANGTGADGNGAPHDGHVPSAG
;
A
#
# COMPACT_ATOMS: atom_id res chain seq x y z
N MET A 1 28.89 24.50 -19.52
CA MET A 1 28.33 25.70 -20.17
C MET A 1 27.04 25.33 -20.87
N LEU A 2 25.95 25.32 -20.10
CA LEU A 2 24.54 25.28 -20.51
C LEU A 2 23.82 25.78 -19.25
N ASN A 3 23.91 27.08 -19.01
CA ASN A 3 23.19 27.73 -17.91
C ASN A 3 21.72 27.89 -18.35
N ILE A 4 21.04 26.77 -18.61
CA ILE A 4 19.60 26.75 -18.88
C ILE A 4 18.93 26.70 -17.52
N GLY A 5 18.41 27.84 -17.09
CA GLY A 5 17.52 27.91 -15.95
C GLY A 5 16.11 27.49 -16.31
N THR A 6 15.26 27.41 -15.29
CA THR A 6 13.83 27.24 -15.48
C THR A 6 13.20 28.33 -16.36
N PRO A 7 13.63 29.62 -16.37
CA PRO A 7 13.07 30.63 -17.26
C PRO A 7 13.38 30.37 -18.74
N GLU A 8 14.62 30.00 -19.07
CA GLU A 8 15.02 29.72 -20.46
C GLU A 8 14.26 28.53 -21.03
N LEU A 9 14.08 27.47 -20.22
CA LEU A 9 13.26 26.32 -20.60
C LEU A 9 11.79 26.72 -20.84
N LEU A 10 11.23 27.62 -20.03
CA LEU A 10 9.85 28.08 -20.17
C LEU A 10 9.65 28.86 -21.47
N VAL A 11 10.60 29.71 -21.86
CA VAL A 11 10.55 30.44 -23.14
C VAL A 11 10.57 29.47 -24.32
N ILE A 12 11.46 28.48 -24.29
CA ILE A 12 11.51 27.44 -25.34
C ILE A 12 10.20 26.65 -25.39
N LEU A 13 9.64 26.31 -24.22
CA LEU A 13 8.36 25.62 -24.14
C LEU A 13 7.23 26.45 -24.77
N ILE A 14 7.15 27.75 -24.50
CA ILE A 14 6.15 28.65 -25.11
C ILE A 14 6.30 28.65 -26.64
N VAL A 15 7.52 28.77 -27.17
CA VAL A 15 7.75 28.73 -28.62
C VAL A 15 7.32 27.38 -29.21
N ALA A 16 7.70 26.27 -28.57
CA ALA A 16 7.29 24.93 -29.00
C ALA A 16 5.75 24.77 -28.94
N LEU A 17 5.10 25.36 -27.93
CA LEU A 17 3.67 25.39 -27.77
C LEU A 17 2.95 26.19 -28.86
N LEU A 18 3.56 27.26 -29.39
CA LEU A 18 2.99 27.98 -30.51
C LEU A 18 3.05 27.17 -31.80
N VAL A 19 4.15 26.45 -32.03
CA VAL A 19 4.35 25.61 -33.22
C VAL A 19 3.46 24.37 -33.19
N VAL A 20 3.45 23.65 -32.06
CA VAL A 20 2.74 22.38 -31.90
C VAL A 20 1.29 22.60 -31.45
N GLY A 21 1.05 23.63 -30.63
CA GLY A 21 -0.24 23.96 -30.04
C GLY A 21 -0.36 23.48 -28.57
N PRO A 22 -0.86 24.32 -27.63
CA PRO A 22 -1.04 23.95 -26.22
C PRO A 22 -2.05 22.82 -26.01
N GLN A 23 -3.03 22.68 -26.92
CA GLN A 23 -3.98 21.57 -26.89
C GLN A 23 -3.38 20.25 -27.40
N ARG A 24 -2.27 20.28 -28.16
CA ARG A 24 -1.66 19.07 -28.74
C ARG A 24 -0.70 18.39 -27.78
N LEU A 25 0.00 19.12 -26.91
CA LEU A 25 0.84 18.50 -25.88
C LEU A 25 0.10 17.53 -24.95
N PRO A 26 -1.06 17.86 -24.35
CA PRO A 26 -1.77 16.91 -23.48
C PRO A 26 -2.30 15.71 -24.26
N GLU A 27 -2.67 15.90 -25.53
CA GLU A 27 -3.13 14.80 -26.39
C GLU A 27 -1.98 13.84 -26.73
N LEU A 28 -0.84 14.37 -27.16
CA LEU A 28 0.38 13.59 -27.42
C LEU A 28 0.90 12.90 -26.15
N SER A 29 0.89 13.58 -25.00
CA SER A 29 1.34 12.99 -23.73
C SER A 29 0.38 11.92 -23.22
N ARG A 30 -0.92 12.03 -23.46
CA ARG A 30 -1.89 10.97 -23.18
C ARG A 30 -1.62 9.73 -24.02
N GLN A 31 -1.35 9.89 -25.30
CA GLN A 31 -1.05 8.78 -26.21
C GLN A 31 0.28 8.12 -25.86
N LEU A 32 1.35 8.92 -25.70
CA LEU A 32 2.66 8.46 -25.26
C LEU A 32 2.61 7.84 -23.87
N GLY A 33 1.84 8.43 -22.94
CA GLY A 33 1.70 7.95 -21.56
C GLY A 33 1.02 6.60 -21.48
N ARG A 34 -0.02 6.35 -22.29
CA ARG A 34 -0.63 5.02 -22.41
C ARG A 34 0.36 4.00 -22.96
N GLY A 35 1.10 4.35 -24.02
CA GLY A 35 2.15 3.49 -24.59
C GLY A 35 3.27 3.18 -23.60
N LEU A 36 3.74 4.18 -22.86
CA LEU A 36 4.73 4.01 -21.80
C LEU A 36 4.21 3.15 -20.64
N ARG A 37 2.91 3.17 -20.33
CA ARG A 37 2.32 2.36 -19.28
C ARG A 37 2.28 0.89 -19.67
N GLU A 38 1.91 0.60 -20.91
CA GLU A 38 1.93 -0.76 -21.45
C GLU A 38 3.37 -1.27 -21.57
N PHE A 39 4.30 -0.43 -22.03
CA PHE A 39 5.71 -0.78 -22.09
C PHE A 39 6.29 -1.10 -20.71
N ARG A 40 5.91 -0.37 -19.66
CA ARG A 40 6.31 -0.66 -18.27
C ARG A 40 5.78 -2.00 -17.79
N LYS A 41 4.52 -2.32 -18.10
CA LYS A 41 3.94 -3.63 -17.79
C LYS A 41 4.72 -4.76 -18.45
N ILE A 42 5.02 -4.63 -19.75
CA ILE A 42 5.83 -5.61 -20.48
C ILE A 42 7.24 -5.72 -19.87
N GLN A 43 7.85 -4.60 -19.50
CA GLN A 43 9.16 -4.61 -18.83
C GLN A 43 9.12 -5.35 -17.49
N ASP A 44 8.07 -5.16 -16.70
CA ASP A 44 7.91 -5.82 -15.40
C ASP A 44 7.65 -7.32 -15.57
N ASP A 45 6.77 -7.71 -16.51
CA ASP A 45 6.52 -9.12 -16.84
C ASP A 45 7.81 -9.83 -17.28
N VAL A 46 8.66 -9.18 -18.09
CA VAL A 46 9.96 -9.71 -18.51
C VAL A 46 10.94 -9.81 -17.34
N LYS A 47 10.97 -8.82 -16.45
CA LYS A 47 11.82 -8.86 -15.24
C LYS A 47 11.41 -9.99 -14.30
N ASP A 48 10.12 -10.27 -14.19
CA ASP A 48 9.60 -11.36 -13.38
C ASP A 48 9.96 -12.72 -13.97
N MET A 49 9.86 -12.89 -15.30
CA MET A 49 10.35 -14.11 -15.98
C MET A 49 11.85 -14.33 -15.78
N VAL A 50 12.67 -13.28 -15.92
CA VAL A 50 14.13 -13.38 -15.76
C VAL A 50 14.53 -13.63 -14.31
N LYS A 51 13.76 -13.15 -13.33
CA LYS A 51 14.04 -13.42 -11.92
C LYS A 51 13.68 -14.84 -11.50
N VAL A 52 12.62 -15.42 -12.06
CA VAL A 52 12.24 -16.82 -11.83
C VAL A 52 13.34 -17.80 -12.28
N ASP A 53 14.16 -17.45 -13.27
CA ASP A 53 15.32 -18.25 -13.71
C ASP A 53 16.60 -18.03 -12.84
N LEU A 54 16.64 -17.02 -11.97
CA LEU A 54 17.85 -16.62 -11.21
C LEU A 54 17.74 -16.79 -9.68
N ASP A 55 16.57 -17.12 -9.13
CA ASP A 55 16.41 -17.48 -7.72
C ASP A 55 16.96 -18.89 -7.45
N THR A 56 18.29 -19.02 -7.38
CA THR A 56 18.94 -20.06 -6.55
C THR A 56 18.80 -19.63 -5.10
N PRO A 57 18.08 -20.36 -4.23
CA PRO A 57 17.96 -19.99 -2.82
C PRO A 57 19.25 -20.36 -2.07
N ASP A 58 20.22 -19.45 -2.01
CA ASP A 58 21.27 -19.51 -0.99
C ASP A 58 21.95 -18.14 -0.76
N ALA A 59 21.57 -17.47 0.33
CA ALA A 59 22.48 -16.70 1.16
C ALA A 59 21.76 -16.38 2.50
N PRO A 60 22.14 -17.02 3.62
CA PRO A 60 21.69 -16.63 4.94
C PRO A 60 22.03 -15.15 5.20
N PRO A 61 21.15 -14.35 5.82
CA PRO A 61 21.51 -13.00 6.21
C PRO A 61 22.69 -13.05 7.19
N PRO A 62 23.80 -12.31 6.94
CA PRO A 62 24.90 -12.26 7.88
C PRO A 62 24.39 -11.65 9.19
N SER A 63 24.51 -12.42 10.26
CA SER A 63 24.29 -12.04 11.64
C SER A 63 24.95 -10.68 11.94
N ALA A 64 24.13 -9.63 12.03
CA ALA A 64 24.49 -8.43 12.76
C ALA A 64 24.00 -8.58 14.21
N PRO A 65 24.82 -8.20 15.20
CA PRO A 65 24.72 -8.64 16.59
C PRO A 65 23.49 -8.10 17.32
N ALA A 66 23.02 -8.92 18.27
CA ALA A 66 21.98 -8.62 19.24
C ALA A 66 22.16 -7.24 19.89
N GLY A 67 21.19 -6.36 19.66
CA GLY A 67 21.03 -5.09 20.34
C GLY A 67 19.61 -4.95 20.87
N SER A 68 19.46 -5.27 22.15
CA SER A 68 18.35 -4.94 23.06
C SER A 68 17.05 -5.78 22.97
N PRO A 69 16.79 -6.64 23.98
CA PRO A 69 15.50 -7.27 24.17
C PRO A 69 14.50 -6.34 24.88
N MET A 70 13.23 -6.72 24.80
CA MET A 70 12.17 -6.46 25.77
C MET A 70 11.28 -5.23 25.54
N ALA A 71 10.11 -5.49 24.94
CA ALA A 71 8.86 -4.92 25.41
C ALA A 71 7.81 -6.06 25.49
N PRO A 72 7.49 -6.56 26.70
CA PRO A 72 6.51 -7.62 26.90
C PRO A 72 5.08 -7.07 26.96
N GLY A 73 4.12 -7.93 26.63
CA GLY A 73 2.84 -7.92 27.32
C GLY A 73 1.70 -7.20 26.61
N VAL A 74 1.04 -7.94 25.74
CA VAL A 74 -0.42 -7.93 25.61
C VAL A 74 -1.06 -7.94 27.00
N HIS A 75 -1.75 -6.86 27.39
CA HIS A 75 -2.77 -6.89 28.43
C HIS A 75 -4.04 -6.20 27.94
N ARG A 76 -4.88 -7.00 27.29
CA ARG A 76 -6.33 -6.79 27.21
C ARG A 76 -6.91 -7.13 28.57
N THR A 77 -7.26 -6.13 29.39
CA THR A 77 -7.99 -6.36 30.64
C THR A 77 -9.06 -5.29 30.87
N ARG A 78 -10.32 -5.76 30.76
CA ARG A 78 -11.57 -5.35 31.43
C ARG A 78 -11.91 -3.86 31.61
N ARG A 79 -13.10 -3.53 31.07
CA ARG A 79 -14.05 -2.52 31.59
C ARG A 79 -14.02 -2.45 33.12
N PRO A 80 -13.80 -1.28 33.74
CA PRO A 80 -14.22 -1.04 35.11
C PRO A 80 -15.73 -0.83 35.12
N ALA A 81 -16.43 -1.77 35.75
CA ALA A 81 -17.79 -1.56 36.22
C ALA A 81 -17.68 -1.03 37.65
N THR A 82 -18.17 0.19 37.92
CA THR A 82 -18.87 0.57 39.16
C THR A 82 -19.38 2.02 39.05
N ALA A 83 -20.71 2.13 39.14
CA ALA A 83 -21.50 3.18 39.79
C ALA A 83 -21.11 4.65 39.61
N ASP A 84 -21.92 5.37 38.81
CA ASP A 84 -22.51 6.65 39.23
C ASP A 84 -23.74 6.96 38.35
N GLU A 85 -24.50 7.97 38.73
CA GLU A 85 -25.95 8.03 38.81
C GLU A 85 -26.66 8.58 37.56
N ALA A 86 -27.97 8.31 37.51
CA ALA A 86 -29.03 9.16 36.96
C ALA A 86 -29.22 9.31 35.43
N GLY A 87 -30.36 8.79 34.94
CA GLY A 87 -31.00 9.30 33.71
C GLY A 87 -31.80 8.26 32.93
N ALA A 88 -33.09 8.18 33.20
CA ALA A 88 -34.04 7.27 32.58
C ALA A 88 -34.24 7.48 31.07
N ASN A 89 -34.36 6.38 30.30
CA ASN A 89 -35.50 6.16 29.39
C ASN A 89 -35.57 4.67 28.94
N GLY A 90 -36.79 4.11 28.91
CA GLY A 90 -37.09 2.76 28.39
C GLY A 90 -36.85 2.64 26.88
N THR A 91 -36.98 1.51 26.19
CA THR A 91 -37.88 0.36 26.29
C THR A 91 -37.46 -0.64 25.20
N GLY A 92 -37.69 -1.95 25.39
CA GLY A 92 -37.75 -2.99 24.34
C GLY A 92 -36.46 -3.81 24.18
N ALA A 93 -36.40 -5.10 24.58
CA ALA A 93 -36.93 -6.26 23.84
C ALA A 93 -36.28 -6.31 22.44
N ASP A 94 -35.39 -7.25 22.08
CA ASP A 94 -35.53 -8.70 21.89
C ASP A 94 -34.08 -9.28 21.73
N GLY A 95 -33.65 -10.51 22.04
CA GLY A 95 -34.30 -11.81 22.02
C GLY A 95 -33.66 -12.75 20.97
N ASN A 96 -32.45 -13.29 21.21
CA ASN A 96 -31.90 -14.57 20.65
C ASN A 96 -30.45 -14.79 21.18
N GLY A 97 -29.99 -15.87 21.84
CA GLY A 97 -30.20 -17.32 21.65
C GLY A 97 -29.30 -17.82 20.51
N ALA A 98 -28.29 -18.70 20.61
CA ALA A 98 -27.63 -19.48 21.66
C ALA A 98 -26.24 -19.92 21.10
N PRO A 99 -25.25 -20.34 21.91
CA PRO A 99 -23.98 -20.87 21.43
C PRO A 99 -24.08 -22.35 21.03
N HIS A 100 -23.48 -22.74 19.92
CA HIS A 100 -23.32 -24.15 19.54
C HIS A 100 -21.90 -24.61 19.88
N ASP A 101 -21.79 -25.37 20.97
CA ASP A 101 -20.71 -26.34 21.26
C ASP A 101 -20.66 -27.36 20.09
N GLY A 102 -19.57 -27.98 19.65
CA GLY A 102 -18.24 -28.22 20.18
C GLY A 102 -17.88 -29.66 19.80
N HIS A 103 -16.86 -29.93 18.98
CA HIS A 103 -16.16 -31.23 18.98
C HIS A 103 -14.85 -31.23 18.16
N VAL A 104 -13.78 -31.62 18.84
CA VAL A 104 -12.53 -32.25 18.38
C VAL A 104 -12.21 -33.29 19.48
N PRO A 105 -11.38 -34.34 19.33
CA PRO A 105 -10.50 -34.76 18.22
C PRO A 105 -10.43 -36.31 17.98
N SER A 106 -9.49 -36.71 17.08
CA SER A 106 -8.57 -37.88 17.15
C SER A 106 -9.02 -39.35 16.94
N ALA A 107 -8.31 -39.94 15.98
CA ALA A 107 -7.59 -41.23 16.00
C ALA A 107 -8.37 -42.56 16.03
N GLY A 108 -8.09 -43.38 15.01
CA GLY A 108 -8.46 -44.79 14.85
C GLY A 108 -8.14 -45.24 13.43
#